data_AF-A0A8T4Y5G4-F1
#
_entry.id   AF-A0A8T4Y5G4-F1
#
_cell.length_a   1.000
_cell.length_b   1.000
_cell.length_c   1.000
_cell.angle_alpha   90.00
_cell.angle_beta   90.00
_cell.angle_gamma   90.00
#
_symmetry.space_group_name_H-M   'P 1'
#
loop_
_entity.id
_entity.type
_entity.pdbx_description
1 polymer ?
#
loop_
_entity_poly.entity_id
_entity_poly.type
_entity_poly.pdbx_seq_one_letter_code
_entity_poly.pdbx_strand_id
1 'polypeptide(L)'
;MKAKAIAFLMASMFLATVTAVPVYAKGGFDQFGYNYQARIFVGKADGVDRVLDGAVWGDPTYANDHLVMKWSKAWDDARFHGAPWTPEAWCTNEWNGAFEGGSGEVWHYKIIWVGPELEDSTYWREGGYPVWGQFEVIMDQGTVDGKHIWGALATPNGLGGP
;
A
#
# COMPACT_ATOMS: atom_id res chain seq x y z
N MET A 1 -65.12 5.51 -36.60
CA MET A 1 -64.16 6.10 -35.64
C MET A 1 -63.87 5.14 -34.48
N LYS A 2 -63.03 4.10 -34.63
CA LYS A 2 -62.55 3.29 -33.47
C LYS A 2 -61.16 2.64 -33.66
N ALA A 3 -60.43 2.94 -34.75
CA ALA A 3 -59.19 2.23 -35.10
C ALA A 3 -57.91 3.10 -35.09
N LYS A 4 -58.01 4.41 -34.86
CA LYS A 4 -56.85 5.33 -34.94
C LYS A 4 -56.24 5.74 -33.59
N ALA A 5 -56.87 5.38 -32.48
CA ALA A 5 -56.41 5.78 -31.14
C ALA A 5 -55.52 4.74 -30.43
N ILE A 6 -55.36 3.53 -30.99
CA ILE A 6 -54.59 2.46 -30.34
C ILE A 6 -53.12 2.43 -30.82
N ALA A 7 -52.83 2.95 -32.01
CA ALA A 7 -51.47 2.91 -32.57
C ALA A 7 -50.51 3.95 -31.97
N PHE A 8 -51.02 5.02 -31.34
CA PHE A 8 -50.17 6.08 -30.78
C PHE A 8 -49.70 5.82 -29.35
N LEU A 9 -50.30 4.84 -28.66
CA LEU A 9 -49.94 4.48 -27.28
C LEU A 9 -48.91 3.33 -27.20
N MET A 10 -48.67 2.60 -28.30
CA MET A 10 -47.63 1.57 -28.36
C MET A 10 -46.27 2.09 -28.85
N ALA A 11 -46.19 3.31 -29.38
CA ALA A 11 -44.95 3.87 -29.92
C ALA A 11 -44.15 4.73 -28.92
N SER A 12 -44.70 5.04 -27.74
CA SER A 12 -44.05 5.90 -26.73
C SER A 12 -43.42 5.16 -25.55
N MET A 13 -43.53 3.82 -25.49
CA MET A 13 -42.99 2.99 -24.40
C MET A 13 -41.64 2.32 -24.72
N PHE A 14 -40.92 2.82 -25.72
CA PHE A 14 -39.53 2.46 -26.01
C PHE A 14 -38.57 3.60 -25.59
N LEU A 15 -38.96 4.37 -24.58
CA LEU A 15 -38.09 5.37 -23.97
C LEU A 15 -37.10 4.68 -23.03
N ALA A 16 -36.00 4.23 -23.62
CA ALA A 16 -34.66 4.17 -23.02
C ALA A 16 -34.61 3.77 -21.53
N THR A 17 -34.88 2.50 -21.23
CA THR A 17 -34.27 1.85 -20.07
C THR A 17 -32.79 1.63 -20.37
N VAL A 18 -32.01 2.72 -20.36
CA VAL A 18 -30.57 2.61 -20.11
C VAL A 18 -30.48 2.18 -18.66
N THR A 19 -30.49 0.87 -18.42
CA THR A 19 -30.05 0.34 -17.14
C THR A 19 -28.61 0.80 -17.00
N ALA A 20 -28.37 1.79 -16.14
CA ALA A 20 -27.05 2.10 -15.67
C ALA A 20 -26.55 0.83 -14.97
N VAL A 21 -25.85 -0.02 -15.70
CA VAL A 21 -25.10 -1.12 -15.10
C VAL A 21 -24.02 -0.40 -14.30
N PRO A 22 -23.98 -0.49 -12.97
CA PRO A 22 -22.87 0.06 -12.22
C PRO A 22 -21.61 -0.62 -12.74
N VAL A 23 -20.79 0.13 -13.47
CA VAL A 23 -19.42 -0.26 -13.73
C VAL A 23 -18.73 -0.13 -12.39
N TYR A 24 -18.71 -1.23 -11.63
CA TYR A 24 -17.77 -1.36 -10.53
C TYR A 24 -16.39 -1.22 -11.14
N ALA A 25 -15.64 -0.19 -10.74
CA ALA A 25 -14.23 -0.12 -11.06
C ALA A 25 -13.58 -1.40 -10.56
N LYS A 26 -13.27 -2.31 -11.48
CA LYS A 26 -12.50 -3.51 -11.19
C LYS A 26 -11.05 -3.06 -11.00
N GLY A 27 -10.74 -2.57 -9.80
CA GLY A 27 -9.44 -2.00 -9.47
C GLY A 27 -9.59 -0.72 -8.66
N GLY A 28 -9.31 -0.83 -7.36
CA GLY A 28 -9.39 0.25 -6.38
C GLY A 28 -8.79 -0.23 -5.06
N PHE A 29 -9.03 0.53 -4.00
CA PHE A 29 -8.70 0.08 -2.64
C PHE A 29 -9.65 -1.05 -2.20
N ASP A 30 -9.11 -2.12 -1.63
CA ASP A 30 -9.89 -3.13 -0.92
C ASP A 30 -10.31 -2.64 0.48
N GLN A 31 -11.05 -3.45 1.23
CA GLN A 31 -11.52 -3.08 2.58
C GLN A 31 -10.39 -2.83 3.58
N PHE A 32 -9.17 -3.29 3.29
CA PHE A 32 -8.01 -3.13 4.15
C PHE A 32 -7.21 -1.87 3.82
N GLY A 33 -7.44 -1.28 2.63
CA GLY A 33 -6.70 -0.12 2.15
C GLY A 33 -5.62 -0.45 1.11
N TYR A 34 -5.61 -1.67 0.55
CA TYR A 34 -4.68 -2.04 -0.54
C TYR A 34 -5.27 -1.75 -1.91
N ASN A 35 -4.48 -1.11 -2.78
CA ASN A 35 -4.71 -1.06 -4.22
C ASN A 35 -3.50 -1.71 -4.93
N TYR A 36 -3.59 -3.01 -5.19
CA TYR A 36 -2.51 -3.80 -5.81
C TYR A 36 -2.17 -3.34 -7.23
N GLN A 37 -3.16 -2.87 -8.00
CA GLN A 37 -2.91 -2.36 -9.35
C GLN A 37 -2.03 -1.08 -9.31
N ALA A 38 -2.30 -0.21 -8.34
CA ALA A 38 -1.52 1.01 -8.11
C ALA A 38 -0.27 0.78 -7.24
N ARG A 39 -0.11 -0.41 -6.66
CA ARG A 39 0.96 -0.81 -5.72
C ARG A 39 1.09 0.17 -4.55
N ILE A 40 -0.05 0.48 -3.95
CA ILE A 40 -0.16 1.42 -2.84
C ILE A 40 -1.12 0.88 -1.78
N PHE A 41 -0.77 1.12 -0.52
CA PHE A 41 -1.64 0.99 0.63
C PHE A 41 -1.92 2.39 1.17
N VAL A 42 -3.17 2.69 1.50
CA VAL A 42 -3.57 3.92 2.21
C VAL A 42 -4.68 3.57 3.19
N GLY A 43 -4.41 3.70 4.49
CA GLY A 43 -5.42 3.39 5.50
C GLY A 43 -4.85 3.38 6.91
N LYS A 44 -5.64 2.88 7.86
CA LYS A 44 -5.17 2.60 9.22
C LYS A 44 -4.22 1.41 9.23
N ALA A 45 -3.21 1.42 10.09
CA ALA A 45 -2.26 0.33 10.21
C ALA A 45 -2.91 -1.03 10.53
N ASP A 46 -4.05 -1.03 11.24
CA ASP A 46 -4.93 -2.19 11.43
C ASP A 46 -5.24 -2.95 10.12
N GLY A 47 -5.30 -2.27 8.97
CA GLY A 47 -5.55 -2.92 7.69
C GLY A 47 -4.35 -3.69 7.11
N VAL A 48 -3.12 -3.41 7.53
CA VAL A 48 -1.91 -3.83 6.80
C VAL A 48 -1.67 -5.34 6.87
N ASP A 49 -2.07 -6.01 7.94
CA ASP A 49 -1.94 -7.47 8.08
C ASP A 49 -3.18 -8.23 7.57
N ARG A 50 -4.16 -7.50 7.02
CA ARG A 50 -5.45 -7.97 6.52
C ARG A 50 -6.35 -8.54 7.62
N VAL A 51 -6.22 -8.04 8.85
CA VAL A 51 -7.08 -8.36 9.99
C VAL A 51 -7.55 -7.07 10.63
N LEU A 52 -8.85 -6.75 10.55
CA LEU A 52 -9.41 -5.55 11.18
C LEU A 52 -9.86 -5.86 12.60
N ASP A 53 -8.92 -5.98 13.54
CA ASP A 53 -9.19 -6.36 14.93
C ASP A 53 -8.75 -5.30 15.96
N GLY A 54 -8.32 -4.13 15.49
CA GLY A 54 -7.80 -3.05 16.33
C GLY A 54 -6.34 -3.25 16.73
N ALA A 55 -5.60 -4.11 16.01
CA ALA A 55 -4.19 -4.37 16.19
C ALA A 55 -3.46 -4.42 14.84
N VAL A 56 -2.16 -4.14 14.85
CA VAL A 56 -1.28 -4.43 13.71
C VAL A 56 -0.28 -5.49 14.16
N TRP A 57 -0.32 -6.66 13.53
CA TRP A 57 0.50 -7.82 13.90
C TRP A 57 0.37 -8.21 15.40
N GLY A 58 -0.83 -8.03 15.96
CA GLY A 58 -1.13 -8.31 17.36
C GLY A 58 -0.77 -7.19 18.35
N ASP A 59 -0.26 -6.06 17.88
CA ASP A 59 0.03 -4.88 18.70
C ASP A 59 -1.00 -3.75 18.47
N PRO A 60 -1.79 -3.35 19.48
CA PRO A 60 -2.76 -2.27 19.35
C PRO A 60 -2.12 -0.86 19.31
N THR A 61 -0.84 -0.71 19.68
CA THR A 61 -0.16 0.59 19.86
C THR A 61 -0.25 1.47 18.63
N TYR A 62 -0.06 0.88 17.46
CA TYR A 62 0.00 1.61 16.18
C TYR A 62 -1.24 1.40 15.32
N ALA A 63 -2.22 0.62 15.77
CA ALA A 63 -3.35 0.18 14.94
C ALA A 63 -4.16 1.34 14.35
N ASN A 64 -4.25 2.45 15.09
CA ASN A 64 -4.98 3.63 14.64
C ASN A 64 -4.14 4.56 13.75
N ASP A 65 -2.83 4.38 13.65
CA ASP A 65 -1.96 5.22 12.84
C ASP A 65 -2.34 5.14 11.36
N HIS A 66 -2.20 6.26 10.65
CA HIS A 66 -2.35 6.25 9.20
C HIS A 66 -1.04 5.83 8.55
N LEU A 67 -1.13 4.81 7.70
CA LEU A 67 -0.02 4.26 6.96
C LEU A 67 -0.25 4.47 5.47
N VAL A 68 0.77 5.02 4.79
CA VAL A 68 0.90 4.97 3.35
C VAL A 68 2.07 4.07 3.00
N MET A 69 1.81 2.98 2.28
CA MET A 69 2.89 2.15 1.71
C MET A 69 2.88 2.24 0.21
N LYS A 70 4.06 2.21 -0.40
CA LYS A 70 4.23 2.04 -1.85
C LYS A 70 5.23 0.93 -2.08
N TRP A 71 5.08 0.20 -3.17
CA TRP A 71 6.01 -0.85 -3.53
C TRP A 71 6.26 -0.93 -5.03
N SER A 72 7.40 -1.51 -5.38
CA SER A 72 7.79 -1.70 -6.77
C SER A 72 7.01 -2.82 -7.44
N LYS A 73 7.06 -2.87 -8.77
CA LYS A 73 6.48 -4.02 -9.51
C LYS A 73 7.16 -5.33 -9.13
N ALA A 74 8.49 -5.35 -8.95
CA ALA A 74 9.20 -6.56 -8.55
C ALA A 74 8.80 -7.03 -7.14
N TRP A 75 8.54 -6.08 -6.22
CA TRP A 75 7.97 -6.42 -4.92
C TRP A 75 6.58 -7.06 -5.06
N ASP A 76 5.71 -6.47 -5.88
CA ASP A 76 4.36 -6.97 -6.12
C ASP A 76 4.37 -8.39 -6.70
N ASP A 77 5.15 -8.58 -7.76
CA ASP A 77 5.33 -9.86 -8.45
C ASP A 77 5.86 -10.94 -7.50
N ALA A 78 6.82 -10.62 -6.63
CA ALA A 78 7.37 -11.58 -5.69
C ALA A 78 6.44 -11.85 -4.49
N ARG A 79 5.98 -10.80 -3.81
CA ARG A 79 5.19 -10.90 -2.57
C ARG A 79 3.81 -11.49 -2.79
N PHE A 80 3.15 -11.14 -3.90
CA PHE A 80 1.74 -11.47 -4.14
C PHE A 80 1.52 -12.44 -5.30
N HIS A 81 2.51 -12.62 -6.18
CA HIS A 81 2.39 -13.47 -7.37
C HIS A 81 3.43 -14.60 -7.44
N GLY A 82 4.30 -14.73 -6.43
CA GLY A 82 5.23 -15.86 -6.29
C GLY A 82 6.41 -15.83 -7.27
N ALA A 83 6.68 -14.68 -7.90
CA ALA A 83 7.92 -14.51 -8.65
C ALA A 83 9.15 -14.53 -7.70
N PRO A 84 10.35 -14.81 -8.20
CA PRO A 84 11.57 -14.62 -7.42
C PRO A 84 11.76 -13.14 -7.03
N TRP A 85 12.33 -12.91 -5.86
CA TRP A 85 12.79 -11.58 -5.49
C TRP A 85 13.97 -11.14 -6.36
N THR A 86 14.04 -9.85 -6.64
CA THR A 86 15.10 -9.24 -7.45
C THR A 86 15.52 -7.89 -6.85
N PRO A 87 16.68 -7.32 -7.24
CA PRO A 87 17.15 -6.01 -6.75
C PRO A 87 16.21 -4.84 -7.04
N GLU A 88 15.26 -5.00 -7.95
CA GLU A 88 14.22 -4.00 -8.23
C GLU A 88 13.09 -4.01 -7.19
N ALA A 89 13.06 -4.98 -6.27
CA ALA A 89 12.07 -5.08 -5.22
C ALA A 89 12.36 -4.08 -4.09
N TRP A 90 11.40 -3.19 -3.85
CA TRP A 90 11.46 -2.24 -2.75
C TRP A 90 10.06 -1.91 -2.23
N CYS A 91 10.00 -1.45 -0.98
CA CYS A 91 8.81 -0.82 -0.41
C CYS A 91 9.19 0.40 0.44
N THR A 92 8.24 1.32 0.60
CA THR A 92 8.34 2.48 1.49
C THR A 92 7.16 2.49 2.43
N ASN A 93 7.38 2.87 3.68
CA ASN A 93 6.32 3.00 4.67
C ASN A 93 6.37 4.41 5.26
N GLU A 94 5.26 5.14 5.18
CA GLU A 94 5.06 6.44 5.79
C GLU A 94 3.96 6.32 6.86
N TRP A 95 4.37 6.21 8.12
CA TRP A 95 3.49 6.12 9.28
C TRP A 95 3.22 7.51 9.85
N ASN A 96 1.97 7.78 10.21
CA ASN A 96 1.55 9.00 10.87
C ASN A 96 0.54 8.68 11.96
N GLY A 97 1.01 8.68 13.21
CA GLY A 97 0.23 8.65 14.44
C GLY A 97 0.15 10.00 15.15
N ALA A 98 0.70 11.09 14.57
CA ALA A 98 0.75 12.43 15.18
C ALA A 98 -0.59 13.18 15.07
N PHE A 99 -1.66 12.57 15.57
CA PHE A 99 -3.01 13.13 15.64
C PHE A 99 -3.75 12.57 16.87
N GLU A 100 -4.91 13.16 17.20
CA GLU A 100 -5.71 12.70 18.34
C GLU A 100 -6.15 11.24 18.18
N GLY A 101 -5.68 10.38 19.09
CA GLY A 101 -5.97 8.95 19.08
C GLY A 101 -5.00 8.08 18.29
N GLY A 102 -3.97 8.65 17.64
CA GLY A 102 -2.84 7.90 17.10
C GLY A 102 -1.77 7.61 18.16
N SER A 103 -0.68 6.95 17.76
CA SER A 103 0.46 6.62 18.62
C SER A 103 1.24 7.85 19.12
N GLY A 104 1.10 8.99 18.45
CA GLY A 104 1.92 10.18 18.64
C GLY A 104 3.24 10.18 17.86
N GLU A 105 3.53 9.10 17.13
CA GLU A 105 4.78 8.93 16.38
C GLU A 105 4.59 9.15 14.87
N VAL A 106 5.69 9.47 14.19
CA VAL A 106 5.75 9.53 12.71
C VAL A 106 6.98 8.76 12.28
N TRP A 107 6.89 7.91 11.27
CA TRP A 107 8.02 7.15 10.76
C TRP A 107 8.05 7.10 9.23
N HIS A 108 9.25 7.12 8.66
CA HIS A 108 9.49 6.94 7.24
C HIS A 108 10.60 5.91 7.00
N TYR A 109 10.21 4.81 6.37
CA TYR A 109 11.11 3.73 5.97
C TYR A 109 11.27 3.65 4.47
N LYS A 110 12.48 3.31 4.03
CA LYS A 110 12.75 2.78 2.69
C LYS A 110 13.46 1.44 2.83
N ILE A 111 12.95 0.45 2.12
CA ILE A 111 13.38 -0.93 2.26
C ILE A 111 13.62 -1.51 0.86
N ILE A 112 14.78 -2.13 0.66
CA ILE A 112 15.16 -2.75 -0.62
C ILE A 112 15.48 -4.23 -0.41
N TRP A 113 15.29 -5.03 -1.45
CA TRP A 113 15.80 -6.40 -1.44
C TRP A 113 17.30 -6.40 -1.70
N VAL A 114 18.03 -7.16 -0.90
CA VAL A 114 19.47 -7.36 -1.04
C VAL A 114 19.86 -8.82 -1.21
N GLY A 115 18.93 -9.75 -1.01
CA GLY A 115 19.21 -11.19 -1.10
C GLY A 115 19.61 -11.80 0.24
N PRO A 116 19.66 -13.14 0.32
CA PRO A 116 19.89 -13.87 1.56
C PRO A 116 21.30 -13.65 2.14
N GLU A 117 22.23 -13.14 1.34
CA GLU A 117 23.58 -12.79 1.79
C GLU A 117 23.61 -11.51 2.65
N LEU A 118 22.53 -10.71 2.66
CA LEU A 118 22.39 -9.50 3.47
C LEU A 118 23.60 -8.56 3.32
N GLU A 119 24.36 -8.33 4.40
CA GLU A 119 25.54 -7.45 4.43
C GLU A 119 26.63 -7.85 3.44
N ASP A 120 26.70 -9.13 3.06
CA ASP A 120 27.68 -9.65 2.09
C ASP A 120 27.19 -9.52 0.62
N SER A 121 25.98 -9.00 0.41
CA SER A 121 25.39 -8.84 -0.91
C SER A 121 26.04 -7.70 -1.71
N THR A 122 26.11 -7.86 -3.04
CA THR A 122 26.51 -6.76 -3.93
C THR A 122 25.48 -5.62 -3.99
N TYR A 123 24.27 -5.83 -3.47
CA TYR A 123 23.20 -4.83 -3.43
C TYR A 123 23.12 -4.10 -2.08
N TRP A 124 23.84 -4.59 -1.07
CA TRP A 124 23.90 -3.99 0.25
C TRP A 124 24.48 -2.57 0.21
N ARG A 125 24.01 -1.70 1.10
CA ARG A 125 24.46 -0.32 1.19
C ARG A 125 24.97 0.01 2.58
N GLU A 126 26.08 0.74 2.62
CA GLU A 126 26.65 1.17 3.89
C GLU A 126 25.69 2.14 4.59
N GLY A 127 25.37 1.85 5.85
CA GLY A 127 24.50 2.66 6.71
C GLY A 127 23.05 2.16 6.86
N GLY A 128 22.70 1.05 6.21
CA GLY A 128 21.44 0.33 6.46
C GLY A 128 21.56 -0.77 7.52
N TYR A 129 20.46 -1.49 7.75
CA TYR A 129 20.40 -2.67 8.63
C TYR A 129 19.48 -3.76 8.06
N PRO A 130 19.72 -5.04 8.40
CA PRO A 130 19.00 -6.14 7.77
C PRO A 130 17.60 -6.28 8.36
N VAL A 131 16.64 -6.63 7.52
CA VAL A 131 15.26 -6.91 7.90
C VAL A 131 14.71 -8.06 7.06
N TRP A 132 13.78 -8.83 7.64
CA TRP A 132 13.05 -9.90 6.93
C TRP A 132 13.94 -10.94 6.20
N GLY A 133 15.17 -11.15 6.69
CA GLY A 133 16.10 -12.18 6.25
C GLY A 133 16.70 -12.02 4.84
N GLN A 134 16.30 -11.01 4.07
CA GLN A 134 16.83 -10.76 2.73
C GLN A 134 16.64 -9.30 2.25
N PHE A 135 16.26 -8.40 3.16
CA PHE A 135 16.00 -7.00 2.88
C PHE A 135 16.87 -6.11 3.75
N GLU A 136 17.07 -4.89 3.28
CA GLU A 136 17.81 -3.84 3.97
C GLU A 136 16.90 -2.63 4.17
N VAL A 137 16.88 -2.09 5.38
CA VAL A 137 16.32 -0.77 5.65
C VAL A 137 17.40 0.27 5.33
N ILE A 138 17.27 0.95 4.20
CA ILE A 138 18.23 1.99 3.76
C ILE A 138 17.90 3.36 4.33
N MET A 139 16.68 3.57 4.81
CA MET A 139 16.28 4.79 5.51
C MET A 139 15.28 4.44 6.60
N ASP A 140 15.52 5.00 7.77
CA ASP A 140 14.65 4.91 8.93
C ASP A 140 14.79 6.24 9.69
N GLN A 141 13.73 7.03 9.69
CA GLN A 141 13.68 8.28 10.41
C GLN A 141 12.27 8.52 10.93
N GLY A 142 12.15 9.30 12.00
CA GLY A 142 10.85 9.56 12.58
C GLY A 142 10.83 10.68 13.60
N THR A 143 9.68 10.84 14.23
CA THR A 143 9.48 11.70 15.40
C THR A 143 8.86 10.88 16.52
N VAL A 144 9.50 10.87 17.68
CA VAL A 144 9.00 10.24 18.92
C VAL A 144 9.12 11.28 20.03
N ASP A 145 8.08 11.45 20.85
CA ASP A 145 8.02 12.47 21.91
C ASP A 145 8.40 13.88 21.43
N GLY A 146 7.99 14.23 20.21
CA GLY A 146 8.29 15.52 19.58
C GLY A 146 9.75 15.72 19.16
N LYS A 147 10.60 14.69 19.21
CA LYS A 147 12.00 14.74 18.79
C LYS A 147 12.23 13.93 17.53
N HIS A 148 12.93 14.53 16.58
CA HIS A 148 13.33 13.85 15.36
C HIS A 148 14.52 12.91 15.61
N ILE A 149 14.45 11.70 15.04
CA ILE A 149 15.47 10.66 15.17
C ILE A 149 15.76 9.98 13.83
N TRP A 150 16.98 9.45 13.71
CA TRP A 150 17.46 8.65 12.59
C TRP A 150 17.88 7.27 13.10
N GLY A 151 17.30 6.21 12.53
CA GLY A 151 17.73 4.83 12.73
C GLY A 151 18.68 4.34 11.64
N ALA A 152 18.47 4.79 10.39
CA ALA A 152 19.32 4.43 9.25
C ALA A 152 19.34 5.55 8.20
N LEU A 153 20.49 5.72 7.56
CA LEU A 153 20.68 6.62 6.43
C LEU A 153 21.79 6.07 5.53
N ALA A 154 21.44 5.05 4.74
CA ALA A 154 22.38 4.42 3.85
C ALA A 154 22.78 5.34 2.68
N THR A 155 23.99 5.15 2.17
CA THR A 155 24.50 5.86 0.97
C THR A 155 24.85 4.85 -0.13
N PRO A 156 24.16 4.85 -1.29
CA PRO A 156 23.06 5.73 -1.68
C PRO A 156 21.70 5.36 -1.06
N ASN A 157 20.85 6.37 -0.83
CA ASN A 157 19.50 6.22 -0.26
C ASN A 157 18.36 6.15 -1.32
N GLY A 158 18.67 5.70 -2.54
CA GLY A 158 17.71 5.63 -3.65
C GLY A 158 16.90 4.34 -3.67
N LEU A 159 15.70 4.33 -4.25
CA LEU A 159 14.95 3.08 -4.48
C LEU A 159 15.32 2.39 -5.80
N GLY A 160 16.20 3.00 -6.60
CA GLY A 160 16.70 2.39 -7.82
C GLY A 160 17.46 1.11 -7.51
N GLY A 161 17.29 0.10 -8.36
CA GLY A 161 18.24 -1.01 -8.46
C GLY A 161 19.65 -0.50 -8.78
N PRO A 162 20.67 -1.35 -8.62
CA PRO A 162 22.07 -0.99 -8.89
C PRO A 162 22.30 -0.42 -10.30
#